data_AF-A0A7Y2F5G5-F1
#
_entry.id   AF-A0A7Y2F5G5-F1
#
_cell.length_a   1.000
_cell.length_b   1.000
_cell.length_c   1.000
_cell.angle_alpha   90.00
_cell.angle_beta   90.00
_cell.angle_gamma   90.00
#
_symmetry.space_group_name_H-M   'P 1'
#
loop_
_entity.id
_entity.type
_entity.pdbx_description
1 polymer ?
#
loop_
_entity_poly.entity_id
_entity_poly.type
_entity_poly.pdbx_seq_one_letter_code
_entity_poly.pdbx_strand_id
1 'polypeptide(L)'
;MGELNKKQKHSKVDDAHLRKARNTANLSISQYLIQRLQDYGIADLFGIPGDYVLSFYSELEKSPINVVGCTREDCAGFAADAYARIRGMGALCVTYCVGGLSACNSIAGAYAEKSPVVVLTGSPG
;
A
#
# COMPACT_ATOMS: atom_id res chain seq x y z
N MET A 1 -5.90 20.51 -41.72
CA MET A 1 -4.58 20.25 -41.09
C MET A 1 -4.69 19.64 -39.67
N GLY A 2 -5.80 18.99 -39.29
CA GLY A 2 -6.07 18.58 -37.90
C GLY A 2 -6.11 17.08 -37.59
N GLU A 3 -6.08 16.19 -38.60
CA GLU A 3 -6.24 14.74 -38.36
C GLU A 3 -4.93 13.98 -38.08
N LEU A 4 -3.77 14.49 -38.51
CA LEU A 4 -2.48 13.83 -38.24
C LEU A 4 -2.09 13.85 -36.75
N ASN A 5 -2.61 14.80 -35.95
CA ASN A 5 -2.22 14.99 -34.55
C ASN A 5 -2.96 14.06 -33.56
N LYS A 6 -4.07 13.42 -33.99
CA LYS A 6 -4.83 12.47 -33.15
C LYS A 6 -4.24 11.05 -33.17
N LYS A 7 -3.70 10.59 -34.31
CA LYS A 7 -3.08 9.25 -34.41
C LYS A 7 -1.75 9.13 -33.67
N GLN A 8 -0.91 10.17 -33.66
CA GLN A 8 0.37 10.19 -32.92
C GLN A 8 0.21 10.28 -31.39
N LYS A 9 -0.93 10.77 -30.90
CA LYS A 9 -1.20 10.88 -29.46
C LYS A 9 -1.71 9.55 -28.88
N HIS A 10 -2.43 8.76 -29.66
CA HIS A 10 -2.92 7.44 -29.26
C HIS A 10 -1.76 6.43 -29.11
N SER A 11 -0.84 6.39 -30.09
CA SER A 11 0.30 5.44 -30.05
C SER A 11 1.27 5.67 -28.88
N LYS A 12 1.48 6.92 -28.45
CA LYS A 12 2.35 7.24 -27.30
C LYS A 12 1.77 6.83 -25.95
N VAL A 13 0.44 6.84 -25.82
CA VAL A 13 -0.26 6.43 -24.59
C VAL A 13 -0.20 4.91 -24.44
N ASP A 14 -0.30 4.18 -25.55
CA ASP A 14 -0.18 2.72 -25.59
C ASP A 14 1.24 2.29 -25.22
N ASP A 15 2.27 2.96 -25.76
CA ASP A 15 3.69 2.71 -25.41
C ASP A 15 4.01 2.98 -23.93
N ALA A 16 3.38 3.99 -23.31
CA ALA A 16 3.56 4.30 -21.89
C ALA A 16 2.90 3.26 -20.98
N HIS A 17 1.69 2.81 -21.33
CA HIS A 17 1.02 1.71 -20.63
C HIS A 17 1.77 0.38 -20.80
N LEU A 18 2.27 0.09 -22.00
CA LEU A 18 3.09 -1.09 -22.30
C LEU A 18 4.41 -1.08 -21.52
N ARG A 19 5.05 0.09 -21.38
CA ARG A 19 6.24 0.27 -20.52
C ARG A 19 5.93 0.11 -19.03
N LYS A 20 4.83 0.69 -18.53
CA LYS A 20 4.41 0.53 -17.12
C LYS A 20 4.08 -0.93 -16.82
N ALA A 21 3.37 -1.62 -17.70
CA ALA A 21 3.05 -3.04 -17.57
C ALA A 21 4.30 -3.95 -17.66
N ARG A 22 5.26 -3.66 -18.56
CA ARG A 22 6.55 -4.38 -18.64
C ARG A 22 7.42 -4.15 -17.41
N ASN A 23 7.39 -2.96 -16.81
CA ASN A 23 8.06 -2.72 -15.54
C ASN A 23 7.45 -3.59 -14.44
N THR A 24 6.12 -3.71 -14.37
CA THR A 24 5.44 -4.58 -13.40
C THR A 24 5.79 -6.06 -13.56
N ALA A 25 6.01 -6.53 -14.79
CA ALA A 25 6.27 -7.95 -15.08
C ALA A 25 7.57 -8.49 -14.45
N ASN A 26 8.48 -7.62 -14.01
CA ASN A 26 9.74 -8.00 -13.35
C ASN A 26 9.82 -7.53 -11.87
N LEU A 27 8.74 -7.00 -11.30
CA LEU A 27 8.72 -6.61 -9.89
C LEU A 27 8.43 -7.83 -9.00
N SER A 28 9.08 -7.89 -7.85
CA SER A 28 8.60 -8.76 -6.78
C SER A 28 7.21 -8.29 -6.32
N ILE A 29 6.43 -9.19 -5.69
CA ILE A 29 5.12 -8.83 -5.13
C ILE A 29 5.25 -7.66 -4.15
N SER A 30 6.30 -7.66 -3.33
CA SER A 30 6.61 -6.57 -2.39
C SER A 30 6.79 -5.23 -3.10
N GLN A 31 7.61 -5.19 -4.15
CA GLN A 31 7.86 -3.97 -4.91
C GLN A 31 6.61 -3.47 -5.63
N TYR A 32 5.80 -4.39 -6.17
CA TYR A 32 4.52 -4.04 -6.77
C TYR A 32 3.57 -3.43 -5.73
N LEU A 33 3.42 -4.05 -4.56
CA LEU A 33 2.57 -3.52 -3.49
C LEU A 33 3.01 -2.13 -3.05
N ILE A 34 4.31 -1.93 -2.81
CA ILE A 34 4.88 -0.62 -2.45
C ILE A 34 4.56 0.42 -3.53
N GLN A 35 4.83 0.11 -4.80
CA GLN A 35 4.51 1.00 -5.92
C GLN A 35 3.02 1.35 -5.97
N ARG A 36 2.13 0.39 -5.70
CA ARG A 36 0.68 0.64 -5.70
C ARG A 36 0.24 1.50 -4.53
N LEU A 37 0.79 1.31 -3.33
CA LEU A 37 0.52 2.19 -2.20
C LEU A 37 0.92 3.64 -2.53
N GLN A 38 2.08 3.83 -3.15
CA GLN A 38 2.54 5.15 -3.62
C GLN A 38 1.65 5.72 -4.72
N ASP A 39 1.23 4.92 -5.70
CA ASP A 39 0.30 5.34 -6.77
C ASP A 39 -1.03 5.87 -6.19
N TYR A 40 -1.45 5.37 -5.01
CA TYR A 40 -2.63 5.85 -4.28
C TYR A 40 -2.34 6.97 -3.27
N GLY A 41 -1.12 7.51 -3.24
CA GLY A 41 -0.76 8.66 -2.41
C GLY A 41 -0.44 8.33 -0.96
N ILE A 42 -0.25 7.05 -0.61
CA ILE A 42 0.17 6.66 0.73
C ILE A 42 1.66 7.01 0.89
N ALA A 43 1.95 7.91 1.83
CA ALA A 43 3.31 8.29 2.20
C ALA A 43 3.77 7.65 3.51
N ASP A 44 2.83 7.28 4.39
CA ASP A 44 3.11 6.68 5.70
C ASP A 44 2.39 5.32 5.83
N LEU A 45 3.10 4.33 6.33
CA LEU A 45 2.58 2.98 6.59
C LEU A 45 2.77 2.64 8.06
N PHE A 46 1.67 2.34 8.75
CA PHE A 46 1.67 2.05 10.18
C PHE A 46 1.79 0.55 10.42
N GLY A 47 2.49 0.14 11.47
CA GLY A 47 2.57 -1.27 11.76
C GLY A 47 3.63 -1.69 12.75
N ILE A 48 3.76 -2.99 12.86
CA ILE A 48 4.77 -3.68 13.66
C ILE A 48 5.30 -4.85 12.83
N PRO A 49 6.62 -4.91 12.59
CA PRO A 49 7.20 -6.03 11.86
C PRO A 49 7.09 -7.32 12.67
N GLY A 50 6.89 -8.44 11.97
CA GLY A 50 7.02 -9.79 12.51
C GLY A 50 7.38 -10.77 11.41
N ASP A 51 7.72 -12.02 11.77
CA ASP A 51 8.44 -12.97 10.91
C ASP A 51 7.87 -13.09 9.48
N TYR A 52 6.55 -13.15 9.33
CA TYR A 52 5.88 -13.34 8.04
C TYR A 52 5.80 -12.07 7.17
N VAL A 53 6.29 -10.92 7.63
CA VAL A 53 6.33 -9.66 6.86
C VAL A 53 7.71 -9.03 6.76
N LEU A 54 8.75 -9.63 7.37
CA LEU A 54 10.09 -9.01 7.45
C LEU A 54 10.66 -8.68 6.06
N SER A 55 10.52 -9.57 5.08
CA SER A 55 10.98 -9.33 3.71
C SER A 55 10.27 -8.15 3.03
N PHE A 56 8.99 -7.92 3.36
CA PHE A 56 8.25 -6.76 2.90
C PHE A 56 8.72 -5.47 3.59
N TYR A 57 8.96 -5.52 4.89
CA TYR A 57 9.53 -4.39 5.64
C TYR A 57 10.93 -4.01 5.13
N SER A 58 11.80 -4.98 4.81
CA SER A 58 13.10 -4.70 4.21
C SER A 58 13.02 -4.03 2.84
N GLU A 59 11.96 -4.28 2.05
CA GLU A 59 11.73 -3.55 0.80
C GLU A 59 11.11 -2.17 1.05
N LEU A 60 10.23 -2.03 2.06
CA LEU A 60 9.67 -0.74 2.47
C LEU A 60 10.76 0.24 2.93
N GLU A 61 11.77 -0.22 3.67
CA GLU A 61 12.92 0.59 4.11
C GLU A 61 13.74 1.16 2.94
N LYS A 62 13.69 0.51 1.76
CA LYS A 62 14.34 0.99 0.53
C LYS A 62 13.44 1.92 -0.29
N SER A 63 12.18 2.05 0.10
CA SER A 63 11.17 2.86 -0.57
C SER A 63 11.06 4.24 0.09
N PRO A 64 10.42 5.23 -0.56
CA PRO A 64 10.16 6.52 0.06
C PRO A 64 8.95 6.51 1.02
N ILE A 65 8.28 5.36 1.21
CA ILE A 65 7.21 5.24 2.23
C ILE A 65 7.87 5.28 3.61
N ASN A 66 7.38 6.17 4.46
CA ASN A 66 7.79 6.25 5.85
C ASN A 66 7.09 5.15 6.66
N VAL A 67 7.88 4.27 7.29
CA VAL A 67 7.36 3.22 8.16
C VAL A 67 7.21 3.76 9.57
N VAL A 68 5.97 3.91 10.02
CA VAL A 68 5.63 4.41 11.36
C VAL A 68 5.40 3.23 12.30
N GLY A 69 6.46 2.87 13.02
CA GLY A 69 6.42 1.83 14.04
C GLY A 69 5.50 2.20 15.21
N CYS A 70 4.58 1.30 15.57
CA CYS A 70 3.68 1.44 16.72
C CYS A 70 4.02 0.44 17.82
N THR A 71 3.51 0.64 19.04
CA THR A 71 3.74 -0.30 20.16
C THR A 71 2.80 -1.52 20.12
N ARG A 72 1.61 -1.35 19.53
CA ARG A 72 0.60 -2.41 19.35
C ARG A 72 -0.09 -2.27 17.99
N GLU A 73 -0.57 -3.39 17.45
CA GLU A 73 -1.18 -3.47 16.12
C GLU A 73 -2.54 -2.78 16.03
N ASP A 74 -3.32 -2.77 17.10
CA ASP A 74 -4.57 -2.00 17.17
C ASP A 74 -4.31 -0.50 17.19
N CYS A 75 -3.27 -0.03 17.91
CA CYS A 75 -2.83 1.35 17.87
C CYS A 75 -2.39 1.73 16.45
N ALA A 76 -1.67 0.85 15.76
CA ALA A 76 -1.29 1.05 14.36
C ALA A 76 -2.53 1.14 13.45
N GLY A 77 -3.54 0.30 13.68
CA GLY A 77 -4.78 0.35 12.92
C GLY A 77 -5.61 1.62 13.18
N PHE A 78 -5.69 2.10 14.42
CA PHE A 78 -6.32 3.39 14.72
C PHE A 78 -5.54 4.57 14.11
N ALA A 79 -4.21 4.50 14.09
CA ALA A 79 -3.38 5.50 13.42
C ALA A 79 -3.61 5.49 11.90
N ALA A 80 -3.70 4.32 11.28
CA ALA A 80 -4.02 4.17 9.86
C ALA A 80 -5.44 4.68 9.52
N ASP A 81 -6.44 4.44 10.38
CA ASP A 81 -7.79 5.01 10.24
C ASP A 81 -7.75 6.54 10.30
N ALA A 82 -7.15 7.11 11.34
CA ALA A 82 -7.03 8.56 11.48
C ALA A 82 -6.29 9.19 10.28
N TYR A 83 -5.22 8.55 9.81
CA TYR A 83 -4.49 8.95 8.62
C TYR A 83 -5.38 8.94 7.37
N ALA A 84 -6.16 7.87 7.17
CA ALA A 84 -7.07 7.74 6.04
C ALA A 84 -8.10 8.89 5.98
N ARG A 85 -8.61 9.32 7.13
CA ARG A 85 -9.57 10.45 7.21
C ARG A 85 -8.95 11.78 6.80
N ILE A 86 -7.67 12.00 7.06
CA ILE A 86 -6.97 13.26 6.80
C ILE A 86 -6.35 13.28 5.39
N ARG A 87 -5.82 12.13 4.94
CA ARG A 87 -5.02 12.00 3.72
C ARG A 87 -5.73 11.28 2.58
N GLY A 88 -6.88 10.68 2.84
CA GLY A 88 -7.72 10.00 1.85
C GLY A 88 -7.50 8.49 1.74
N MET A 89 -6.39 7.93 2.23
CA MET A 89 -6.17 6.48 2.34
C MET A 89 -5.10 6.18 3.38
N GLY A 90 -5.32 5.15 4.20
CA GLY A 90 -4.36 4.68 5.20
C GLY A 90 -3.89 3.26 4.91
N ALA A 91 -2.71 2.90 5.43
CA ALA A 91 -2.15 1.55 5.32
C ALA A 91 -1.67 1.03 6.67
N LEU A 92 -2.04 -0.22 6.96
CA LEU A 92 -1.57 -0.99 8.10
C LEU A 92 -0.79 -2.21 7.59
N CYS A 93 0.39 -2.48 8.14
CA CYS A 93 1.12 -3.71 7.88
C CYS A 93 1.50 -4.45 9.17
N VAL A 94 1.00 -5.67 9.34
CA VAL A 94 1.21 -6.47 10.56
C VAL A 94 1.50 -7.93 10.20
N THR A 95 2.08 -8.67 11.14
CA THR A 95 2.35 -10.09 10.95
C THR A 95 1.08 -10.95 11.04
N TYR A 96 1.23 -12.22 10.69
CA TYR A 96 0.17 -13.24 10.71
C TYR A 96 -0.45 -13.45 12.10
N CYS A 97 -1.64 -14.05 12.12
CA CYS A 97 -2.33 -14.52 13.33
C CYS A 97 -2.58 -13.40 14.34
N VAL A 98 -1.89 -13.40 15.48
CA VAL A 98 -2.13 -12.44 16.58
C VAL A 98 -1.89 -10.99 16.16
N GLY A 99 -0.98 -10.74 15.20
CA GLY A 99 -0.76 -9.40 14.66
C GLY A 99 -1.98 -8.89 13.89
N GLY A 100 -2.45 -9.65 12.90
CA GLY A 100 -3.67 -9.32 12.15
C GLY A 100 -4.94 -9.30 13.00
N LEU A 101 -5.14 -10.29 13.88
CA LEU A 101 -6.34 -10.43 14.69
C LEU A 101 -6.48 -9.32 15.75
N SER A 102 -5.37 -8.87 16.32
CA SER A 102 -5.40 -7.78 17.30
C SER A 102 -5.83 -6.44 16.69
N ALA A 103 -5.60 -6.23 15.38
CA ALA A 103 -6.07 -5.05 14.67
C ALA A 103 -7.58 -5.05 14.36
N CYS A 104 -8.29 -6.18 14.52
CA CYS A 104 -9.71 -6.32 14.13
C CYS A 104 -10.61 -5.20 14.67
N ASN A 105 -10.46 -4.81 15.93
CA ASN A 105 -11.28 -3.76 16.53
C ASN A 105 -11.09 -2.40 15.84
N SER A 106 -9.83 -2.03 15.57
CA SER A 106 -9.50 -0.76 14.89
C SER A 106 -10.01 -0.74 13.44
N ILE A 107 -9.91 -1.87 12.73
CA ILE A 107 -10.39 -2.00 11.34
C ILE A 107 -11.92 -2.05 11.28
N ALA A 108 -12.58 -2.65 12.27
CA ALA A 108 -14.04 -2.58 12.39
C ALA A 108 -14.50 -1.12 12.61
N GLY A 109 -13.76 -0.34 13.40
CA GLY A 109 -13.98 1.09 13.56
C GLY A 109 -13.80 1.86 12.26
N ALA A 110 -12.71 1.63 11.54
CA ALA A 110 -12.46 2.23 10.23
C ALA A 110 -13.59 1.92 9.24
N TYR A 111 -14.07 0.67 9.23
CA TYR A 111 -15.17 0.25 8.38
C TYR A 111 -16.49 0.96 8.72
N ALA A 112 -16.84 1.03 10.01
CA ALA A 112 -18.04 1.73 10.48
C ALA A 112 -18.04 3.22 10.06
N GLU A 113 -16.86 3.82 10.02
CA GLU A 113 -16.64 5.23 9.70
C GLU A 113 -16.35 5.48 8.22
N LYS A 114 -16.37 4.41 7.40
CA LYS A 114 -16.09 4.42 5.96
C LYS A 114 -14.71 4.98 5.61
N SER A 115 -13.76 4.83 6.51
CA SER A 115 -12.37 5.19 6.29
C SER A 115 -11.69 4.17 5.36
N PRO A 116 -11.07 4.61 4.26
CA PRO A 116 -10.37 3.72 3.34
C PRO A 116 -9.01 3.30 3.91
N VAL A 117 -8.97 2.11 4.53
CA VAL A 117 -7.76 1.51 5.09
C VAL A 117 -7.42 0.22 4.36
N VAL A 118 -6.17 0.10 3.90
CA VAL A 118 -5.61 -1.14 3.36
C VAL A 118 -4.86 -1.87 4.47
N VAL A 119 -5.22 -3.13 4.71
CA VAL A 119 -4.53 -3.98 5.70
C VAL A 119 -3.69 -5.01 4.95
N LEU A 120 -2.38 -4.97 5.18
CA LEU A 120 -1.42 -5.94 4.68
C LEU A 120 -1.01 -6.85 5.83
N THR A 121 -1.33 -8.14 5.71
CA THR A 121 -0.92 -9.16 6.68
C THR A 121 0.03 -10.15 6.03
N GLY A 122 1.10 -10.48 6.75
CA GLY A 122 1.89 -11.67 6.43
C GLY A 122 1.08 -12.94 6.64
N SER A 123 1.51 -14.02 6.01
CA SER A 123 0.95 -15.36 6.19
C SER A 123 2.05 -16.41 5.96
N PRO A 124 1.99 -17.57 6.62
CA PRO A 124 2.76 -18.74 6.17
C PRO A 124 2.36 -19.12 4.74
N GLY A 125 3.36 -19.41 3.91
CA GLY A 125 3.22 -19.76 2.50
C GLY A 125 4.54 -19.65 1.75
#